data_AF-A0A1S3ZJL4-F1
#
_entry.id   AF-A0A1S3ZJL4-F1
#
_cell.length_a   1.000
_cell.length_b   1.000
_cell.length_c   1.000
_cell.angle_alpha   90.00
_cell.angle_beta   90.00
_cell.angle_gamma   90.00
#
_symmetry.space_group_name_H-M   'P 1'
#
loop_
_entity.id
_entity.type
_entity.pdbx_description
1 polymer ?
#
loop_
_entity_poly.entity_id
_entity_poly.type
_entity_poly.pdbx_seq_one_letter_code
_entity_poly.pdbx_strand_id
1 'polypeptide(L)'
;MIAVRDSIIASYRDVWNTWREIPYIVRDQMWNCFRCRCAWHTQHDHQISSNFKKKAADLLKDTLWTAQRKVQKPSWMFEDVCARLNEKWDSAKFQKKSTQAKAVRASDKGGSVGIGTNRRRLEKLKGRTITYGEVFEEPPAKKKKDGTRIRGKPHAEGTYAWLNGVKVNRLPRMVAQSNRHRMM
;
A
#
# COMPACT_ATOMS: atom_id res chain seq x y z
N MET A 1 -14.64 12.84 -14.37
CA MET A 1 -13.20 12.85 -13.98
C MET A 1 -12.64 14.25 -13.76
N ILE A 2 -13.16 15.28 -14.45
CA ILE A 2 -12.69 16.67 -14.39
C ILE A 2 -12.71 17.23 -12.96
N ALA A 3 -13.84 17.11 -12.24
CA ALA A 3 -13.98 17.64 -10.88
C ALA A 3 -12.93 17.13 -9.87
N VAL A 4 -12.57 15.83 -9.92
CA VAL A 4 -11.53 15.25 -9.05
C VAL A 4 -10.18 15.89 -9.34
N ARG A 5 -9.83 15.95 -10.63
CA ARG A 5 -8.56 16.53 -11.10
C ARG A 5 -8.43 17.98 -10.67
N ASP A 6 -9.45 18.79 -10.93
CA ASP A 6 -9.44 20.22 -10.62
C ASP A 6 -9.28 20.47 -9.11
N SER A 7 -9.91 19.64 -8.29
CA SER A 7 -9.83 19.75 -6.83
C SER A 7 -8.43 19.43 -6.29
N ILE A 8 -7.74 18.47 -6.91
CA ILE A 8 -6.36 18.13 -6.56
C ILE A 8 -5.42 19.24 -7.01
N ILE A 9 -5.53 19.68 -8.27
CA ILE A 9 -4.69 20.74 -8.85
C ILE A 9 -4.82 22.03 -8.04
N ALA A 10 -6.04 22.39 -7.64
CA ALA A 10 -6.31 23.59 -6.86
C ALA A 10 -5.57 23.63 -5.53
N SER A 11 -5.27 22.46 -4.92
CA SER A 11 -4.65 22.38 -3.59
C SER A 11 -3.21 21.85 -3.62
N TYR A 12 -2.70 21.44 -4.78
CA TYR A 12 -1.35 20.87 -4.88
C TYR A 12 -0.30 22.00 -4.88
N ARG A 13 0.43 22.14 -3.77
CA ARG A 13 1.37 23.25 -3.55
C ARG A 13 2.77 22.83 -3.09
N ASP A 14 2.98 21.53 -2.86
CA ASP A 14 4.27 21.05 -2.35
C ASP A 14 4.64 19.65 -2.87
N VAL A 15 5.81 19.17 -2.46
CA VAL A 15 6.52 18.01 -3.02
C VAL A 15 6.03 16.68 -2.41
N TRP A 16 4.82 16.25 -2.80
CA TRP A 16 4.24 14.99 -2.35
C TRP A 16 4.30 13.89 -3.42
N ASN A 17 5.11 12.85 -3.21
CA ASN A 17 5.27 11.78 -4.21
C ASN A 17 4.10 10.79 -4.26
N THR A 18 3.28 10.78 -3.21
CA THR A 18 2.16 9.85 -3.08
C THR A 18 1.00 10.51 -2.34
N TRP A 19 -0.22 10.01 -2.54
CA TRP A 19 -1.40 10.47 -1.82
C TRP A 19 -1.23 10.43 -0.29
N ARG A 20 -0.43 9.47 0.21
CA ARG A 20 -0.19 9.30 1.65
C ARG A 20 0.77 10.34 2.23
N GLU A 21 1.64 10.93 1.41
CA GLU A 21 2.56 11.99 1.83
C GLU A 21 1.84 13.34 2.01
N ILE A 22 0.66 13.50 1.41
CA ILE A 22 -0.11 14.74 1.51
C ILE A 22 -0.66 14.89 2.94
N PRO A 23 -0.40 16.03 3.62
CA PRO A 23 -0.98 16.33 4.93
C PRO A 23 -2.50 16.15 4.93
N TYR A 24 -3.05 15.69 6.05
CA TYR A 24 -4.50 15.49 6.17
C TYR A 24 -5.29 16.75 5.82
N ILE A 25 -4.84 17.91 6.32
CA ILE A 25 -5.49 19.20 6.06
C ILE A 25 -5.60 19.53 4.58
N VAL A 26 -4.55 19.23 3.80
CA VAL A 26 -4.55 19.44 2.34
C VAL A 26 -5.46 18.43 1.64
N ARG A 27 -5.47 17.17 2.09
CA ARG A 27 -6.41 16.16 1.56
C ARG A 27 -7.86 16.52 1.84
N ASP A 28 -8.14 17.12 2.99
CA ASP A 28 -9.46 17.61 3.35
C ASP A 28 -9.86 18.83 2.49
N GLN A 29 -8.94 19.77 2.25
CA GLN A 29 -9.16 20.87 1.29
C GLN A 29 -9.49 20.35 -0.12
N MET A 30 -8.72 19.38 -0.62
CA MET A 30 -9.01 18.73 -1.91
C MET A 30 -10.41 18.10 -1.93
N TRP A 31 -10.79 17.44 -0.83
CA TRP A 31 -12.13 16.85 -0.70
C TRP A 31 -13.23 17.93 -0.67
N ASN A 32 -13.03 19.02 0.07
CA ASN A 32 -13.98 20.12 0.16
C ASN A 32 -14.16 20.84 -1.18
N CYS A 33 -13.07 21.09 -1.91
CA CYS A 33 -13.12 21.61 -3.28
C CYS A 33 -13.94 20.71 -4.21
N PHE A 34 -13.82 19.38 -4.06
CA PHE A 34 -14.59 18.42 -4.83
C PHE A 34 -16.08 18.46 -4.46
N ARG A 35 -16.39 18.52 -3.15
CA ARG A 35 -17.77 18.65 -2.65
C ARG A 35 -18.48 19.89 -3.18
N CYS A 36 -17.79 21.03 -3.28
CA CYS A 36 -18.38 22.25 -3.82
C CYS A 36 -18.75 22.18 -5.31
N ARG A 37 -18.27 21.17 -6.05
CA ARG A 37 -18.46 21.04 -7.50
C ARG A 37 -19.40 19.91 -7.90
N CYS A 38 -19.90 19.15 -6.93
CA CYS A 38 -20.62 17.92 -7.18
C CYS A 38 -21.75 17.76 -6.16
N ALA A 39 -22.90 17.28 -6.61
CA ALA A 39 -24.05 17.00 -5.76
C ALA A 39 -24.35 15.50 -5.77
N TRP A 40 -24.78 14.97 -4.63
CA TRP A 40 -25.19 13.58 -4.47
C TRP A 40 -26.06 13.41 -3.24
N HIS A 41 -26.77 12.28 -3.14
CA HIS A 41 -27.49 11.91 -1.93
C HIS A 41 -26.55 11.42 -0.83
N THR A 42 -26.82 11.82 0.41
CA THR A 42 -26.06 11.47 1.62
C THR A 42 -25.82 9.97 1.80
N GLN A 43 -26.74 9.12 1.32
CA GLN A 43 -26.58 7.66 1.31
C GLN A 43 -25.30 7.18 0.59
N HIS A 44 -24.76 7.98 -0.33
CA HIS A 44 -23.56 7.68 -1.10
C HIS A 44 -22.28 8.34 -0.57
N ASP A 45 -22.34 9.11 0.54
CA ASP A 45 -21.20 9.88 1.06
C ASP A 45 -19.94 9.03 1.23
N HIS A 46 -20.07 7.88 1.88
CA HIS A 46 -18.94 7.00 2.13
C HIS A 46 -18.36 6.43 0.83
N GLN A 47 -19.22 6.02 -0.10
CA GLN A 47 -18.81 5.47 -1.39
C GLN A 47 -18.10 6.53 -2.24
N ILE A 48 -18.64 7.75 -2.28
CA ILE A 48 -18.08 8.86 -3.06
C ILE A 48 -16.76 9.32 -2.44
N SER A 49 -16.66 9.43 -1.11
CA SER A 49 -15.40 9.74 -0.42
C SER A 49 -14.31 8.69 -0.70
N SER A 50 -14.68 7.41 -0.65
CA SER A 50 -13.77 6.30 -0.99
C SER A 50 -13.30 6.36 -2.44
N ASN A 51 -14.23 6.60 -3.37
CA ASN A 51 -13.94 6.72 -4.79
C ASN A 51 -13.06 7.93 -5.10
N PHE A 52 -13.33 9.07 -4.48
CA PHE A 52 -12.51 10.27 -4.60
C PHE A 52 -11.07 9.98 -4.18
N LYS A 53 -10.86 9.40 -2.99
CA LYS A 53 -9.51 9.07 -2.49
C LYS A 53 -8.76 8.14 -3.44
N LYS A 54 -9.42 7.11 -3.96
CA LYS A 54 -8.83 6.18 -4.95
C LYS A 54 -8.44 6.91 -6.23
N LYS A 55 -9.37 7.66 -6.82
CA LYS A 55 -9.14 8.40 -8.07
C LYS A 55 -8.09 9.49 -7.92
N ALA A 56 -8.02 10.15 -6.77
CA ALA A 56 -7.00 11.13 -6.48
C ALA A 56 -5.61 10.51 -6.38
N ALA A 57 -5.50 9.36 -5.70
CA ALA A 57 -4.25 8.62 -5.60
C ALA A 57 -3.77 8.11 -6.97
N ASP A 58 -4.67 7.55 -7.78
CA ASP A 58 -4.35 7.07 -9.13
C ASP A 58 -3.90 8.22 -10.03
N LEU A 59 -4.66 9.33 -10.06
CA LEU A 59 -4.31 10.50 -10.86
C LEU A 59 -2.94 11.07 -10.49
N LEU A 60 -2.66 11.21 -9.19
CA LEU A 60 -1.37 11.73 -8.74
C LEU A 60 -0.22 10.81 -9.14
N LYS A 61 -0.38 9.50 -8.91
CA LYS A 61 0.60 8.49 -9.29
C LYS A 61 0.89 8.54 -10.79
N ASP A 62 -0.15 8.53 -11.62
CA ASP A 62 0.01 8.47 -13.08
C ASP A 62 0.63 9.76 -13.61
N THR A 63 0.23 10.91 -13.08
CA THR A 63 0.75 12.20 -13.53
C THR A 63 2.22 12.39 -13.14
N LEU A 64 2.57 12.10 -11.89
CA LEU A 64 3.96 12.21 -11.41
C LEU A 64 4.86 11.20 -12.11
N TRP A 65 4.39 9.97 -12.31
CA TRP A 65 5.14 8.94 -13.04
C TRP A 65 5.38 9.35 -14.50
N THR A 66 4.37 9.93 -15.15
CA THR A 66 4.51 10.44 -16.51
C THR A 66 5.50 11.60 -16.58
N ALA A 67 5.40 12.54 -15.64
CA ALA A 67 6.31 13.68 -15.54
C ALA A 67 7.76 13.23 -15.38
N GLN A 68 8.00 12.27 -14.48
CA GLN A 68 9.32 11.69 -14.24
C GLN A 68 9.88 10.99 -15.50
N ARG A 69 9.07 10.18 -16.19
CA ARG A 69 9.54 9.40 -17.35
C ARG A 69 9.82 10.25 -18.58
N LYS A 70 9.00 11.27 -18.81
CA LYS A 70 9.13 12.17 -19.96
C LYS A 70 10.00 13.39 -19.67
N VAL A 71 10.47 13.53 -18.43
CA VAL A 71 11.16 14.74 -17.93
C VAL A 71 10.37 15.99 -18.33
N GLN A 72 9.04 15.91 -18.20
CA GLN A 72 8.12 16.94 -18.65
C GLN A 72 7.25 17.40 -17.50
N LYS A 73 7.27 18.70 -17.23
CA LYS A 73 6.41 19.31 -16.23
C LYS A 73 4.93 19.21 -16.64
N PRO A 74 4.03 18.71 -15.77
CA PRO A 74 2.59 18.83 -15.98
C PRO A 74 2.17 20.30 -16.12
N SER A 75 1.26 20.61 -17.03
CA SER A 75 0.81 21.98 -17.30
C SER A 75 0.26 22.71 -16.07
N TRP A 76 -0.33 21.96 -15.14
CA TRP A 76 -0.95 22.48 -13.93
C TRP A 76 0.01 22.63 -12.73
N MET A 77 1.22 22.09 -12.82
CA MET A 77 2.17 22.11 -11.71
C MET A 77 3.05 23.36 -11.78
N PHE A 78 3.27 24.03 -10.65
CA PHE A 78 4.18 25.17 -10.58
C PHE A 78 5.63 24.73 -10.85
N GLU A 79 6.40 25.62 -11.48
CA GLU A 79 7.79 25.35 -11.89
C GLU A 79 8.67 25.03 -10.68
N ASP A 80 8.54 25.80 -9.60
CA ASP A 80 9.28 25.60 -8.35
C ASP A 80 8.99 24.22 -7.72
N VAL A 81 7.70 23.83 -7.66
CA VAL A 81 7.29 22.51 -7.15
C VAL A 81 7.84 21.40 -8.04
N CYS A 82 7.85 21.60 -9.36
CA CYS A 82 8.42 20.63 -10.30
C CYS A 82 9.93 20.49 -10.12
N ALA A 83 10.66 21.59 -9.97
CA ALA A 83 12.10 21.59 -9.74
C ALA A 83 12.46 20.84 -8.45
N ARG A 84 11.76 21.13 -7.34
CA ARG A 84 11.98 20.43 -6.06
C ARG A 84 11.60 18.93 -6.12
N LEU A 85 10.60 18.56 -6.93
CA LEU A 85 10.26 17.16 -7.18
C LEU A 85 11.38 16.43 -7.93
N ASN A 86 11.93 17.06 -8.96
CA ASN A 86 13.05 16.49 -9.72
C ASN A 86 14.27 16.29 -8.82
N GLU A 87 14.64 17.28 -8.00
CA GLU A 87 15.72 17.16 -7.01
C GLU A 87 15.49 15.97 -6.05
N LYS A 88 14.26 15.82 -5.54
CA LYS A 88 13.89 14.70 -4.67
C LYS A 88 14.02 13.36 -5.40
N TRP A 89 13.67 13.27 -6.67
CA TRP A 89 13.81 12.06 -7.49
C TRP A 89 15.26 11.74 -7.82
N ASP A 90 16.10 12.75 -8.03
CA ASP A 90 17.52 12.59 -8.32
C ASP A 90 18.35 12.23 -7.08
N SER A 91 17.78 12.44 -5.88
CA SER A 91 18.42 12.03 -4.63
C SER A 91 18.82 10.54 -4.64
N ALA A 92 20.05 10.26 -4.17
CA ALA A 92 20.60 8.91 -4.11
C ALA A 92 19.69 7.94 -3.32
N LYS A 93 19.02 8.46 -2.27
CA LYS A 93 18.06 7.70 -1.47
C LYS A 93 16.88 7.21 -2.30
N PHE A 94 16.32 8.09 -3.15
CA PHE A 94 15.21 7.73 -4.02
C PHE A 94 15.65 6.74 -5.10
N GLN A 95 16.78 7.01 -5.76
CA GLN A 95 17.33 6.15 -6.80
C GLN A 95 17.64 4.74 -6.28
N LYS A 96 18.27 4.62 -5.09
CA LYS A 96 18.53 3.32 -4.46
C LYS A 96 17.24 2.52 -4.24
N LYS A 97 16.19 3.16 -3.72
CA LYS A 97 14.89 2.52 -3.49
C LYS A 97 14.22 2.11 -4.80
N SER A 98 14.29 2.96 -5.82
CA SER A 98 13.75 2.69 -7.16
C SER A 98 14.45 1.50 -7.81
N THR A 99 15.78 1.48 -7.83
CA THR A 99 16.60 0.40 -8.38
C THR A 99 16.38 -0.91 -7.63
N GLN A 100 16.32 -0.88 -6.30
CA GLN A 100 15.97 -2.06 -5.50
C GLN A 100 14.58 -2.60 -5.86
N ALA A 101 13.57 -1.72 -5.96
CA ALA A 101 12.22 -2.13 -6.32
C ALA A 101 12.16 -2.71 -7.75
N LYS A 102 12.93 -2.16 -8.71
CA LYS A 102 13.07 -2.71 -10.06
C LYS A 102 13.73 -4.09 -10.03
N ALA A 103 14.82 -4.25 -9.28
CA ALA A 103 15.52 -5.53 -9.14
C ALA A 103 14.64 -6.61 -8.50
N VAL A 104 13.82 -6.26 -7.50
CA VAL A 104 12.84 -7.18 -6.90
C VAL A 104 11.78 -7.61 -7.92
N ARG A 105 11.28 -6.69 -8.76
CA ARG A 105 10.30 -7.02 -9.81
C ARG A 105 10.89 -7.86 -10.95
N ALA A 106 12.15 -7.59 -11.33
CA ALA A 106 12.87 -8.34 -12.36
C ALA A 106 13.40 -9.68 -11.85
N SER A 107 13.32 -9.95 -10.54
CA SER A 107 13.80 -11.21 -9.99
C SER A 107 12.84 -12.34 -10.30
N ASP A 108 13.35 -13.40 -10.93
CA ASP A 108 12.66 -14.69 -11.08
C ASP A 108 12.38 -15.42 -9.75
N LYS A 109 12.85 -14.84 -8.64
CA LYS A 109 12.48 -15.26 -7.28
C LYS A 109 11.10 -14.67 -7.00
N GLY A 110 10.10 -15.32 -7.61
CA GLY A 110 8.73 -14.84 -7.73
C GLY A 110 8.21 -14.05 -6.53
N GLY A 111 7.55 -12.93 -6.84
CA GLY A 111 6.70 -12.22 -5.89
C GLY A 111 5.60 -13.14 -5.35
N SER A 112 4.80 -12.62 -4.43
CA SER A 112 3.64 -13.34 -3.87
C SER A 112 2.79 -13.92 -5.00
N VAL A 113 2.86 -15.24 -5.18
CA VAL A 113 2.05 -15.95 -6.16
C VAL A 113 0.63 -15.94 -5.61
N GLY A 114 -0.30 -15.32 -6.35
CA GLY A 114 -1.71 -15.35 -5.97
C GLY A 114 -2.18 -16.78 -5.77
N ILE A 115 -3.08 -17.00 -4.81
CA ILE A 115 -3.49 -18.34 -4.37
C ILE A 115 -3.95 -19.21 -5.56
N GLY A 116 -4.69 -18.64 -6.52
CA GLY A 116 -5.10 -19.37 -7.73
C GLY A 116 -3.94 -19.80 -8.62
N THR A 117 -2.88 -18.98 -8.73
CA THR A 117 -1.65 -19.31 -9.46
C THR A 117 -0.84 -20.38 -8.72
N ASN A 118 -0.82 -20.35 -7.38
CA ASN A 118 -0.16 -21.37 -6.58
C ASN A 118 -0.90 -22.71 -6.68
N ARG A 119 -2.23 -22.70 -6.62
CA ARG A 119 -3.08 -23.88 -6.81
C ARG A 119 -2.82 -24.56 -8.15
N ARG A 120 -2.89 -23.81 -9.26
CA ARG A 120 -2.60 -24.34 -10.61
C ARG A 120 -1.21 -24.95 -10.70
N ARG A 121 -0.22 -24.37 -10.00
CA ARG A 121 1.14 -24.92 -9.96
C ARG A 121 1.19 -26.23 -9.18
N LEU A 122 0.51 -26.31 -8.04
CA LEU A 122 0.45 -27.52 -7.22
C LEU A 122 -0.32 -28.64 -7.93
N GLU A 123 -1.39 -28.33 -8.67
CA GLU A 123 -2.12 -29.30 -9.49
C GLU A 123 -1.22 -29.93 -10.56
N LYS A 124 -0.42 -29.12 -11.26
CA LYS A 124 0.57 -29.63 -12.23
C LYS A 124 1.66 -30.49 -11.58
N LEU A 125 2.12 -30.12 -10.39
CA LEU A 125 3.18 -30.86 -9.68
C LEU A 125 2.68 -32.17 -9.08
N LYS A 126 1.44 -32.22 -8.59
CA LYS A 126 0.87 -33.40 -7.92
C LYS A 126 0.02 -34.27 -8.85
N GLY A 127 -0.26 -33.81 -10.07
CA GLY A 127 -1.07 -34.54 -11.06
C GLY A 127 -2.53 -34.75 -10.63
N ARG A 128 -3.01 -34.00 -9.63
CA ARG A 128 -4.38 -34.08 -9.12
C ARG A 128 -4.92 -32.70 -8.78
N THR A 129 -6.24 -32.58 -8.73
CA THR A 129 -6.91 -31.36 -8.25
C THR A 129 -6.51 -31.09 -6.80
N ILE A 130 -6.17 -29.83 -6.51
CA ILE A 130 -5.71 -29.39 -5.19
C ILE A 130 -6.80 -28.54 -4.56
N THR A 131 -7.25 -28.97 -3.38
CA THR A 131 -8.25 -28.24 -2.60
C THR A 131 -7.65 -26.95 -2.04
N TYR A 132 -8.50 -25.96 -1.75
CA TYR A 132 -8.02 -24.65 -1.30
C TYR A 132 -7.21 -24.73 0.01
N GLY A 133 -7.61 -25.60 0.95
CA GLY A 133 -6.88 -25.83 2.20
C GLY A 133 -5.45 -26.36 1.96
N GLU A 134 -5.30 -27.31 1.04
CA GLU A 134 -3.98 -27.86 0.66
C GLU A 134 -3.04 -26.82 0.03
N VAL A 135 -3.57 -25.72 -0.53
CA VAL A 135 -2.76 -24.62 -1.06
C VAL A 135 -2.08 -23.81 0.06
N PHE A 136 -2.67 -23.78 1.26
CA PHE A 136 -2.12 -23.10 2.44
C PHE A 136 -1.18 -23.98 3.24
N GLU A 137 -1.47 -25.29 3.32
CA GLU A 137 -0.63 -26.27 4.01
C GLU A 137 0.70 -26.51 3.27
N GLU A 138 0.76 -26.22 1.96
CA GLU A 138 2.01 -26.25 1.19
C GLU A 138 2.80 -24.95 1.40
N PRO A 139 3.92 -24.97 2.14
CA PRO A 139 4.68 -23.76 2.38
C PRO A 139 5.34 -23.23 1.10
N PRO A 140 5.39 -21.91 0.90
CA PRO A 140 5.95 -21.33 -0.31
C PRO A 140 7.43 -21.72 -0.48
N ALA A 141 7.75 -22.25 -1.66
CA ALA A 141 9.11 -22.61 -2.01
C ALA A 141 9.95 -21.36 -2.33
N LYS A 142 11.06 -21.16 -1.60
CA LYS A 142 12.02 -20.09 -1.86
C LYS A 142 13.04 -20.56 -2.89
N LYS A 143 13.25 -19.78 -3.96
CA LYS A 143 14.28 -20.05 -4.97
C LYS A 143 15.62 -19.43 -4.52
N LYS A 144 16.66 -20.26 -4.38
CA LYS A 144 18.02 -19.83 -4.03
C LYS A 144 18.74 -19.22 -5.25
N LYS A 145 19.94 -18.68 -5.03
CA LYS A 145 20.76 -18.03 -6.07
C LYS A 145 21.31 -19.03 -7.11
N ASP A 146 21.53 -20.28 -6.69
CA ASP A 146 21.93 -21.45 -7.48
C ASP A 146 20.79 -22.02 -8.36
N GLY A 147 19.59 -21.42 -8.34
CA GLY A 147 18.41 -21.91 -9.06
C GLY A 147 17.62 -22.99 -8.31
N THR A 148 18.20 -23.61 -7.27
CA THR A 148 17.57 -24.64 -6.46
C THR A 148 16.43 -24.06 -5.62
N ARG A 149 15.31 -24.78 -5.53
CA ARG A 149 14.17 -24.35 -4.70
C ARG A 149 14.15 -25.15 -3.39
N ILE A 150 14.08 -24.44 -2.27
CA ILE A 150 13.95 -25.04 -0.94
C ILE A 150 12.57 -24.71 -0.38
N ARG A 151 11.89 -25.71 0.17
CA ARG A 151 10.63 -25.51 0.90
C ARG A 151 10.89 -24.55 2.07
N GLY A 152 10.14 -23.46 2.15
CA GLY A 152 10.15 -22.59 3.33
C GLY A 152 9.52 -23.32 4.52
N LYS A 153 9.87 -22.94 5.76
CA LYS A 153 9.11 -23.38 6.93
C LYS A 153 7.73 -22.67 6.92
N PRO A 154 6.65 -23.34 7.36
CA PRO A 154 5.35 -22.70 7.55
C PRO A 154 5.49 -21.53 8.53
N HIS A 155 4.88 -20.39 8.20
CA HIS A 155 4.84 -19.20 9.08
C HIS A 155 3.53 -19.15 9.89
N ALA A 156 2.76 -20.23 9.92
CA ALA A 156 1.37 -20.20 10.38
C ALA A 156 1.18 -20.94 11.71
N GLU A 157 1.93 -20.57 12.75
CA GLU A 157 1.53 -20.89 14.14
C GLU A 157 0.79 -19.74 14.82
N GLY A 158 0.71 -18.55 14.21
CA GLY A 158 0.16 -17.35 14.86
C GLY A 158 -1.26 -16.92 14.46
N THR A 159 -1.88 -17.49 13.42
CA THR A 159 -3.08 -16.91 12.78
C THR A 159 -4.40 -17.64 13.02
N TYR A 160 -4.41 -18.81 13.66
CA TYR A 160 -5.64 -19.62 13.77
C TYR A 160 -6.47 -19.42 15.05
N ALA A 161 -6.04 -18.57 16.00
CA ALA A 161 -6.80 -18.31 17.23
C ALA A 161 -8.04 -17.42 17.04
N TRP A 162 -8.17 -16.69 15.91
CA TRP A 162 -9.28 -15.76 15.69
C TRP A 162 -10.50 -16.37 15.00
N LEU A 163 -10.35 -17.50 14.29
CA LEU A 163 -11.43 -18.08 13.48
C LEU A 163 -12.23 -19.17 14.19
N ASN A 164 -11.73 -19.72 15.30
CA ASN A 164 -12.35 -20.88 15.96
C ASN A 164 -12.93 -20.61 17.36
N GLY A 165 -13.32 -19.37 17.69
CA GLY A 165 -14.19 -19.10 18.85
C GLY A 165 -13.76 -19.64 20.22
N VAL A 166 -12.49 -20.07 20.39
CA VAL A 166 -11.98 -20.56 21.67
C VAL A 166 -11.59 -19.35 22.51
N LYS A 167 -12.34 -19.11 23.59
CA LYS A 167 -11.93 -18.16 24.64
C LYS A 167 -10.58 -18.61 25.20
N VAL A 168 -9.50 -17.97 24.77
CA VAL A 168 -8.20 -18.10 25.44
C VAL A 168 -8.26 -17.23 26.69
N ASN A 169 -8.18 -17.88 27.86
CA ASN A 169 -8.11 -17.21 29.16
C ASN A 169 -7.00 -16.16 29.15
N ARG A 170 -7.36 -14.90 29.43
CA ARG A 170 -6.38 -13.85 29.68
C ARG A 170 -5.63 -14.21 30.96
N LEU A 171 -4.30 -14.23 30.88
CA LEU A 171 -3.45 -14.13 32.07
C LEU A 171 -3.87 -12.89 32.89
N PRO A 172 -3.92 -12.99 34.23
CA PRO A 172 -4.38 -11.89 35.06
C PRO A 172 -3.47 -10.67 34.93
N ARG A 173 -4.10 -9.49 34.92
CA ARG A 173 -3.42 -8.18 34.99
C ARG A 173 -2.47 -8.19 36.18
N MET A 174 -1.18 -7.96 35.93
CA MET A 174 -0.32 -7.38 36.96
C MET A 174 -0.81 -5.96 37.25
N VAL A 175 -1.46 -5.80 38.40
CA VAL A 175 -1.75 -4.51 39.02
C VAL A 175 -0.40 -3.94 39.45
N ALA A 176 0.06 -2.88 38.77
CA ALA A 176 1.17 -2.09 39.28
C ALA A 176 0.71 -1.43 40.59
N GLN A 177 1.33 -1.84 41.69
CA GLN A 177 1.12 -1.25 43.01
C GLN A 177 1.51 0.23 43.01
N SER A 178 0.62 1.01 43.62
CA SER A 178 0.79 2.39 44.02
C SER A 178 2.08 2.58 44.82
N ASN A 179 2.91 3.55 44.41
CA ASN A 179 3.88 4.18 45.29
C ASN A 179 3.87 5.69 45.03
N ARG A 180 2.91 6.39 45.65
CA ARG A 180 3.10 7.78 46.03
C ARG A 180 3.24 7.81 47.55
N HIS A 181 4.49 7.84 48.00
CA HIS A 181 4.82 8.23 49.36
C HIS A 181 4.47 9.71 49.55
N ARG A 182 3.76 9.96 50.65
CA ARG A 182 3.54 11.25 51.29
C ARG A 182 4.58 11.37 52.40
N MET A 183 5.16 12.57 52.55
CA MET A 183 5.85 13.19 53.71
C MET A 183 7.05 13.99 53.17
N MET A 184 7.20 15.29 53.42
CA MET A 184 6.62 16.16 54.44
C MET A 184 6.08 17.45 53.84
#